data_AF-A0A1U7VJI3-F1
#
_entry.id   AF-A0A1U7VJI3-F1
#
_cell.length_a   1.000
_cell.length_b   1.000
_cell.length_c   1.000
_cell.angle_alpha   90.00
_cell.angle_beta   90.00
_cell.angle_gamma   90.00
#
_symmetry.space_group_name_H-M   'P 1'
#
loop_
_entity.id
_entity.type
_entity.pdbx_description
1 polymer ?
#
loop_
_entity_poly.entity_id
_entity_poly.type
_entity_poly.pdbx_seq_one_letter_code
_entity_poly.pdbx_strand_id
1 'polypeptide(L)'
;MEIFAKAYDVKVWRVIKKGNYPLSAATPPLDDPEDIDSYIKEKMEVVQVNNKARNLLHNTISGEEYEKISSCDTTKEIWDKLEVTYEGISKVKETHINMLVHDYELFSMKEGESIEEMFARFSKIISDLKAFGKPYTSDELRK
;
A
#
# COMPACT_ATOMS: atom_id res chain seq x y z
N MET A 1 -8.65 -0.98 -0.37
CA MET A 1 -8.60 -2.20 -1.22
C MET A 1 -8.16 -3.46 -0.46
N GLU A 2 -7.23 -3.37 0.49
CA GLU A 2 -6.68 -4.53 1.23
C GLU A 2 -7.72 -5.48 1.85
N ILE A 3 -8.70 -4.95 2.59
CA ILE A 3 -9.72 -5.77 3.28
C ILE A 3 -10.51 -6.61 2.26
N PHE A 4 -10.93 -6.00 1.16
CA PHE A 4 -11.66 -6.66 0.09
C PHE A 4 -10.82 -7.72 -0.63
N ALA A 5 -9.57 -7.39 -0.99
CA ALA A 5 -8.68 -8.34 -1.66
C ALA A 5 -8.36 -9.56 -0.79
N LYS A 6 -8.13 -9.37 0.52
CA LYS A 6 -7.91 -10.47 1.48
C LYS A 6 -9.14 -11.35 1.66
N ALA A 7 -10.34 -10.76 1.68
CA ALA A 7 -11.60 -11.51 1.76
C ALA A 7 -11.87 -12.30 0.47
N TYR A 8 -11.44 -11.78 -0.69
CA TYR A 8 -11.55 -12.46 -1.98
C TYR A 8 -10.59 -13.64 -2.09
N ASP A 9 -9.29 -13.42 -1.88
CA ASP A 9 -8.25 -14.46 -1.81
C ASP A 9 -6.95 -13.88 -1.22
N VAL A 10 -6.46 -14.45 -0.13
CA VAL A 10 -5.23 -14.00 0.54
C VAL A 10 -4.00 -14.12 -0.38
N LYS A 11 -3.96 -15.11 -1.29
CA LYS A 11 -2.89 -15.27 -2.27
C LYS A 11 -2.93 -14.15 -3.32
N VAL A 12 -4.12 -13.67 -3.68
CA VAL A 12 -4.29 -12.50 -4.57
C VAL A 12 -3.74 -11.24 -3.92
N TRP A 13 -4.04 -10.99 -2.64
CA TRP A 13 -3.45 -9.84 -1.92
C TRP A 13 -1.92 -9.91 -1.87
N ARG A 14 -1.35 -11.11 -1.66
CA ARG A 14 0.11 -11.31 -1.72
C ARG A 14 0.67 -10.92 -3.09
N VAL A 15 0.04 -11.34 -4.19
CA VAL A 15 0.50 -11.00 -5.54
C VAL A 15 0.46 -9.50 -5.79
N ILE A 16 -0.61 -8.83 -5.36
CA ILE A 16 -0.74 -7.37 -5.46
C ILE A 16 0.40 -6.66 -4.72
N LYS A 17 0.74 -7.09 -3.49
CA LYS A 17 1.79 -6.43 -2.69
C LYS A 17 3.22 -6.87 -2.98
N LYS A 18 3.45 -8.10 -3.46
CA LYS A 18 4.81 -8.68 -3.61
C LYS A 18 5.17 -9.04 -5.05
N GLY A 19 4.26 -8.87 -5.99
CA GLY A 19 4.44 -9.29 -7.38
C GLY A 19 4.01 -10.74 -7.63
N ASN A 20 3.96 -11.08 -8.91
CA ASN A 20 3.49 -12.36 -9.42
C ASN A 20 4.30 -13.52 -8.83
N TYR A 21 3.65 -14.66 -8.64
CA TYR A 21 4.38 -15.89 -8.37
C TYR A 21 5.21 -16.26 -9.60
N PRO A 22 6.50 -16.62 -9.44
CA PRO A 22 7.32 -17.06 -10.56
C PRO A 22 6.77 -18.38 -11.10
N LEU A 23 6.61 -18.46 -12.41
CA LEU A 23 6.40 -19.74 -13.08
C LEU A 23 7.72 -20.51 -13.00
N SER A 24 7.70 -21.72 -12.45
CA SER A 24 8.91 -22.54 -12.34
C SER A 24 9.58 -22.69 -13.71
N ALA A 25 10.83 -22.27 -13.82
CA ALA A 25 11.64 -22.36 -15.04
C ALA A 25 12.09 -23.80 -15.37
N ALA A 26 11.70 -24.79 -14.55
CA ALA A 26 12.15 -26.17 -14.67
C ALA A 26 11.32 -27.03 -15.64
N THR A 27 10.50 -26.43 -16.51
CA THR A 27 9.71 -27.17 -17.51
C THR A 27 9.92 -26.50 -18.86
N PRO A 28 10.12 -27.27 -19.95
CA PRO A 28 10.28 -26.73 -21.30
C PRO A 28 9.18 -25.71 -21.64
N PRO A 29 9.45 -24.75 -22.54
CA PRO A 29 8.39 -23.91 -23.10
C PRO A 29 7.25 -24.82 -23.55
N LEU A 30 6.03 -24.51 -23.11
CA LEU A 30 4.86 -25.21 -23.65
C LEU A 30 4.78 -24.87 -25.13
N ASP A 31 4.61 -25.90 -25.97
CA ASP A 31 4.45 -25.72 -27.42
C ASP A 31 3.20 -24.88 -27.75
N ASP A 32 2.24 -24.81 -26.81
CA ASP A 32 1.05 -23.96 -26.88
C ASP A 32 0.68 -23.36 -25.49
N PRO A 33 0.66 -22.02 -25.32
CA PRO A 33 0.19 -21.35 -24.09
C PRO A 33 -1.29 -21.56 -23.75
N GLU A 34 -2.11 -22.04 -24.69
CA GLU A 34 -3.56 -22.25 -24.54
C GLU A 34 -3.92 -23.72 -24.23
N ASP A 35 -2.96 -24.66 -24.26
CA ASP A 35 -3.19 -26.06 -23.88
C ASP A 35 -3.25 -26.23 -22.36
N ILE A 36 -4.47 -26.01 -21.83
CA ILE A 36 -4.83 -26.12 -20.41
C ILE A 36 -4.61 -27.54 -19.88
N ASP A 37 -4.71 -28.58 -20.71
CA ASP A 37 -4.63 -29.98 -20.30
C ASP A 37 -3.18 -30.43 -20.00
N SER A 38 -2.18 -29.74 -20.57
CA SER A 38 -0.76 -29.97 -20.30
C SER A 38 -0.28 -29.43 -18.94
N TYR A 39 -1.14 -28.68 -18.23
CA TYR A 39 -0.74 -27.90 -17.08
C TYR A 39 -0.77 -28.72 -15.79
N ILE A 40 0.40 -28.93 -15.17
CA ILE A 40 0.48 -29.51 -13.82
C ILE A 40 -0.34 -28.63 -12.87
N LYS A 41 -1.23 -29.23 -12.07
CA LYS A 41 -2.18 -28.56 -11.16
C LYS A 41 -1.59 -27.36 -10.39
N GLU A 42 -0.36 -27.49 -9.90
CA GLU A 42 0.36 -26.43 -9.18
C GLU A 42 0.67 -25.21 -10.06
N LYS A 43 1.06 -25.44 -11.32
CA LYS A 43 1.27 -24.39 -12.32
C LYS A 43 -0.06 -23.67 -12.57
N MET A 44 -1.17 -24.42 -12.66
CA MET A 44 -2.53 -23.89 -12.90
C MET A 44 -2.98 -22.95 -11.80
N GLU A 45 -2.77 -23.36 -10.55
CA GLU A 45 -3.09 -22.53 -9.39
C GLU A 45 -2.29 -21.22 -9.41
N VAL A 46 -1.00 -21.24 -9.80
CA VAL A 46 -0.17 -20.04 -9.93
C VAL A 46 -0.70 -19.08 -10.99
N VAL A 47 -1.03 -19.57 -12.19
CA VAL A 47 -1.59 -18.74 -13.26
C VAL A 47 -2.94 -18.16 -12.87
N GLN A 48 -3.81 -18.97 -12.28
CA GLN A 48 -5.12 -18.52 -11.83
C GLN A 48 -5.02 -17.40 -10.79
N VAL A 49 -4.13 -17.52 -9.79
CA VAL A 49 -3.95 -16.48 -8.77
C VAL A 49 -3.39 -15.20 -9.39
N ASN A 50 -2.39 -15.29 -10.27
CA ASN A 50 -1.84 -14.12 -10.95
C ASN A 50 -2.89 -13.41 -11.82
N ASN A 51 -3.70 -14.17 -12.58
CA ASN A 51 -4.78 -13.64 -13.41
C ASN A 51 -5.91 -13.03 -12.59
N LYS A 52 -6.32 -13.67 -11.49
CA LYS A 52 -7.31 -13.12 -10.55
C LYS A 52 -6.84 -11.78 -9.97
N ALA A 53 -5.57 -11.67 -9.59
CA ALA A 53 -5.02 -10.42 -9.08
C ALA A 53 -5.03 -9.31 -10.13
N ARG A 54 -4.65 -9.64 -11.37
CA ARG A 54 -4.70 -8.68 -12.49
C ARG A 54 -6.13 -8.22 -12.79
N ASN A 55 -7.08 -9.14 -12.86
CA ASN A 55 -8.48 -8.83 -13.10
C ASN A 55 -9.08 -7.99 -11.96
N LEU A 56 -8.73 -8.28 -10.70
CA LEU A 56 -9.19 -7.51 -9.54
C LEU A 56 -8.78 -6.04 -9.66
N LEU A 57 -7.53 -5.78 -10.06
CA LEU A 57 -7.04 -4.41 -10.27
C LEU A 57 -7.69 -3.74 -11.48
N HIS A 58 -7.86 -4.44 -12.59
CA HIS A 58 -8.54 -3.89 -13.77
C HIS A 58 -10.01 -3.53 -13.51
N ASN A 59 -10.71 -4.26 -12.65
CA ASN A 59 -12.10 -3.94 -12.31
C ASN A 59 -12.23 -2.82 -11.27
N THR A 60 -11.14 -2.43 -10.61
CA THR A 60 -11.15 -1.37 -9.59
C THR A 60 -10.74 0.00 -10.14
N ILE A 61 -10.22 0.05 -11.36
CA ILE A 61 -9.82 1.28 -12.05
C ILE A 61 -10.91 1.74 -13.03
N SER A 62 -11.13 3.05 -13.12
CA SER A 62 -11.94 3.68 -14.16
C SER A 62 -11.23 3.70 -15.52
N GLY A 63 -11.97 3.99 -16.59
CA GLY A 63 -11.39 4.10 -17.94
C GLY A 63 -10.30 5.17 -18.06
N GLU A 64 -10.40 6.26 -17.29
CA GLU A 64 -9.38 7.33 -17.26
C GLU A 64 -8.08 6.89 -16.54
N GLU A 65 -8.19 6.02 -15.53
CA GLU A 65 -7.04 5.44 -14.84
C GLU A 65 -6.33 4.38 -15.69
N TYR A 66 -7.07 3.66 -16.53
CA TYR A 66 -6.53 2.65 -17.43
C TYR A 66 -5.47 3.23 -18.36
N GLU A 67 -5.70 4.40 -18.95
CA GLU A 67 -4.70 5.07 -19.80
C GLU A 67 -3.41 5.35 -19.02
N LYS A 68 -3.53 5.76 -17.75
CA LYS A 68 -2.39 6.08 -16.88
C LYS A 68 -1.60 4.84 -16.48
N ILE A 69 -2.20 3.66 -16.40
CA ILE A 69 -1.53 2.40 -16.02
C ILE A 69 -1.28 1.46 -17.21
N SER A 70 -1.66 1.84 -18.42
CA SER A 70 -1.57 1.02 -19.63
C SER A 70 -0.15 0.55 -19.97
N SER A 71 0.86 1.29 -19.49
CA SER A 71 2.28 0.97 -19.64
C SER A 71 2.85 0.06 -18.54
N CYS A 72 2.04 -0.42 -17.60
CA CYS A 72 2.48 -1.29 -16.51
C CYS A 72 2.38 -2.76 -16.94
N ASP A 73 3.49 -3.50 -16.82
CA ASP A 73 3.58 -4.89 -17.26
C ASP A 73 3.09 -5.85 -16.17
N THR A 74 3.21 -5.44 -14.90
CA THR A 74 2.88 -6.27 -13.75
C THR A 74 1.77 -5.71 -12.87
N THR A 75 1.01 -6.62 -12.25
CA THR A 75 0.02 -6.31 -11.20
C THR A 75 0.60 -5.45 -10.08
N LYS A 76 1.88 -5.62 -9.76
CA LYS A 76 2.59 -4.84 -8.73
C LYS A 76 2.81 -3.39 -9.16
N GLU A 77 3.23 -3.17 -10.39
CA GLU A 77 3.42 -1.80 -10.92
C GLU A 77 2.11 -1.04 -11.01
N ILE A 78 1.04 -1.72 -11.44
CA ILE A 78 -0.32 -1.17 -11.41
C ILE A 78 -0.69 -0.76 -9.99
N TRP A 79 -0.51 -1.67 -9.03
CA TRP A 79 -0.79 -1.38 -7.62
C TRP A 79 0.02 -0.21 -7.08
N ASP A 80 1.34 -0.16 -7.35
CA ASP A 80 2.21 0.92 -6.88
C ASP A 80 1.79 2.26 -7.44
N LYS A 81 1.39 2.29 -8.72
CA LYS A 81 0.93 3.51 -9.36
C LYS A 81 -0.42 3.97 -8.80
N LEU A 82 -1.33 3.05 -8.49
CA LEU A 82 -2.59 3.35 -7.81
C LEU A 82 -2.36 3.83 -6.36
N GLU A 83 -1.47 3.17 -5.62
CA GLU A 83 -1.08 3.55 -4.26
C GLU A 83 -0.53 5.00 -4.25
N VAL A 84 0.35 5.33 -5.19
CA VAL A 84 0.89 6.69 -5.37
C VAL A 84 -0.18 7.72 -5.76
N THR A 85 -1.10 7.36 -6.67
CA THR A 85 -2.11 8.28 -7.22
C THR A 85 -3.22 8.59 -6.23
N TYR A 86 -3.69 7.59 -5.47
CA TYR A 86 -4.87 7.72 -4.61
C TYR A 86 -4.55 7.93 -3.14
N GLU A 87 -3.49 7.33 -2.62
CA GLU A 87 -3.10 7.55 -1.21
C GLU A 87 -2.21 8.79 -1.06
N GLY A 88 -1.74 9.36 -2.18
CA GLY A 88 -0.70 10.38 -2.18
C GLY A 88 0.63 9.74 -1.79
N ILE A 89 1.63 9.95 -2.67
CA ILE A 89 3.01 9.50 -2.55
C ILE A 89 3.44 9.37 -1.09
N SER A 90 4.03 8.24 -0.70
CA SER A 90 4.74 8.07 0.58
C SER A 90 5.50 9.34 1.02
N LYS A 91 6.03 10.13 0.09
CA LYS A 91 6.65 11.44 0.31
C LYS A 91 5.74 12.53 0.90
N VAL A 92 4.48 12.66 0.49
CA VAL A 92 3.53 13.64 1.07
C VAL A 92 3.21 13.23 2.50
N LYS A 93 2.94 11.93 2.71
CA LYS A 93 2.73 11.37 4.05
C LYS A 93 3.98 11.53 4.94
N GLU A 94 5.16 11.26 4.40
CA GLU A 94 6.46 11.43 5.07
C GLU A 94 6.76 12.90 5.35
N THR A 95 6.46 13.81 4.42
CA THR A 95 6.60 15.26 4.63
C THR A 95 5.67 15.71 5.75
N HIS A 96 4.41 15.25 5.76
CA HIS A 96 3.47 15.57 6.83
C HIS A 96 3.95 15.01 8.18
N ILE A 97 4.44 13.77 8.22
CA ILE A 97 5.05 13.17 9.42
C ILE A 97 6.25 14.01 9.88
N ASN A 98 7.13 14.43 8.98
CA ASN A 98 8.31 15.23 9.31
C ASN A 98 7.92 16.61 9.85
N MET A 99 6.89 17.24 9.29
CA MET A 99 6.35 18.50 9.82
C MET A 99 5.79 18.32 11.23
N LEU A 100 5.03 17.24 11.47
CA LEU A 100 4.51 16.94 12.81
C LEU A 100 5.63 16.59 13.82
N VAL A 101 6.68 15.88 13.40
CA VAL A 101 7.86 15.61 14.22
C VAL A 101 8.58 16.90 14.57
N HIS A 102 8.78 17.79 13.60
CA HIS A 102 9.37 19.10 13.83
C HIS A 102 8.52 19.95 14.78
N ASP A 103 7.19 19.97 14.61
CA ASP A 103 6.27 20.68 15.50
C ASP A 103 6.27 20.11 16.92
N TYR A 104 6.49 18.79 17.05
CA TYR A 104 6.66 18.12 18.34
C TYR A 104 8.01 18.47 19.00
N GLU A 105 9.11 18.38 18.27
CA GLU A 105 10.46 18.67 18.77
C GLU A 105 10.66 20.13 19.18
N LEU A 106 10.01 21.05 18.46
CA LEU A 106 10.01 22.48 18.77
C LEU A 106 8.80 22.90 19.61
N PHE A 107 8.04 21.96 20.15
CA PHE A 107 6.84 22.29 20.90
C PHE A 107 7.20 23.10 22.14
N SER A 108 6.69 24.33 22.21
CA SER A 108 6.76 25.17 23.39
C SER A 108 5.39 25.78 23.67
N MET A 109 5.14 26.06 24.95
CA MET A 109 4.03 26.91 25.35
C MET A 109 4.25 28.32 24.78
N LYS A 110 3.19 28.92 24.24
CA LYS A 110 3.24 30.28 23.69
C LYS A 110 3.00 31.30 24.81
N GLU A 111 3.50 32.51 24.60
CA GLU A 111 3.23 33.62 25.52
C GLU A 111 1.74 33.96 25.53
N GLY A 112 1.12 33.99 26.71
CA GLY A 112 -0.32 34.23 26.88
C GLY A 112 -1.23 33.03 26.58
N GLU A 113 -0.67 31.86 26.25
CA GLU A 113 -1.44 30.61 26.12
C GLU A 113 -1.82 30.07 27.51
N SER A 114 -3.02 29.52 27.66
CA SER A 114 -3.42 28.78 28.86
C SER A 114 -2.83 27.36 28.88
N ILE A 115 -2.81 26.71 30.04
CA ILE A 115 -2.32 25.33 30.17
C ILE A 115 -3.21 24.37 29.38
N GLU A 116 -4.53 24.60 29.39
CA GLU A 116 -5.52 23.80 28.67
C GLU A 116 -5.33 23.90 27.15
N GLU A 117 -5.10 25.10 26.63
CA GLU A 117 -4.82 25.33 25.20
C GLU A 117 -3.51 24.66 24.78
N MET A 118 -2.45 24.82 25.58
CA MET A 118 -1.17 24.17 25.34
C MET A 118 -1.34 22.65 25.27
N PHE A 119 -2.03 22.06 26.24
CA PHE A 119 -2.27 20.61 26.27
C PHE A 119 -3.09 20.12 25.08
N ALA A 120 -4.08 20.90 24.64
CA ALA A 120 -4.88 20.56 23.47
C ALA A 120 -4.04 20.54 22.19
N ARG A 121 -3.14 21.52 21.99
CA ARG A 121 -2.22 21.53 20.84
C ARG A 121 -1.27 20.34 20.86
N PHE A 122 -0.67 20.07 22.02
CA PHE A 122 0.24 18.94 22.19
C PHE A 122 -0.47 17.60 21.89
N SER A 123 -1.67 17.42 22.46
CA SER A 123 -2.48 16.22 22.24
C SER A 123 -2.85 16.02 20.77
N LYS A 124 -3.12 17.13 20.04
CA LYS A 124 -3.41 17.07 18.61
C LYS A 124 -2.20 16.54 17.82
N ILE A 125 -1.00 17.06 18.09
CA ILE A 125 0.23 16.62 17.43
C ILE A 125 0.47 15.12 17.66
N ILE A 126 0.35 14.64 18.90
CA ILE A 126 0.52 13.22 19.22
C ILE A 126 -0.55 12.35 18.56
N SER A 127 -1.81 12.79 18.56
CA SER A 127 -2.91 12.08 17.92
C SER A 127 -2.70 11.94 16.42
N ASP A 128 -2.24 13.01 15.76
CA ASP A 128 -1.97 13.00 14.33
C ASP A 128 -0.77 12.12 13.98
N LEU A 129 0.33 12.23 14.73
CA LEU A 129 1.50 11.34 14.59
C LEU A 129 1.12 9.86 14.72
N LYS A 130 0.26 9.54 15.69
CA LYS A 130 -0.29 8.18 15.86
C LYS A 130 -1.14 7.76 14.68
N ALA A 131 -2.01 8.63 14.17
CA ALA A 131 -2.85 8.35 13.01
C ALA A 131 -2.03 8.07 11.74
N PHE A 132 -0.87 8.71 11.60
CA PHE A 132 0.05 8.49 10.49
C PHE A 132 1.03 7.31 10.69
N GLY A 133 0.99 6.63 11.83
CA GLY A 133 1.77 5.42 12.10
C GLY A 133 3.12 5.65 12.78
N LYS A 134 3.37 6.84 13.34
CA LYS A 134 4.51 7.13 14.23
C LYS A 134 4.03 7.38 15.67
N PRO A 135 3.73 6.33 16.45
CA PRO A 135 3.36 6.52 17.85
C PRO A 135 4.59 6.93 18.67
N TYR A 136 4.51 8.06 19.37
CA TYR A 136 5.47 8.40 20.42
C TYR A 136 5.16 7.62 21.69
N THR A 137 6.18 7.00 22.28
CA THR A 137 6.05 6.26 23.54
C THR A 137 6.17 7.20 24.73
N SER A 138 5.56 6.83 25.87
CA SER A 138 5.57 7.66 27.09
C SER A 138 6.97 8.04 27.60
N ASP A 139 8.00 7.29 27.23
CA ASP A 139 9.39 7.57 27.58
C ASP A 139 10.04 8.62 26.67
N GLU A 140 9.55 8.77 25.44
CA GLU A 140 9.95 9.85 24.52
C GLU A 140 9.22 11.15 24.84
N LEU A 141 7.98 11.06 25.34
CA LEU A 141 7.17 12.21 25.79
C LEU A 141 7.69 12.90 27.07
N ARG A 142 8.68 12.31 27.74
CA ARG A 142 9.22 12.77 29.04
C ARG A 142 10.58 13.46 28.95
N LYS A 143 11.19 13.52 27.77
CA LYS A 143 12.42 14.27 27.52
C LYS A 143 12.11 15.73 27.24
#